data_AF-A0A663EW51-F1
#
_entry.id   AF-A0A663EW51-F1
#
_cell.length_a   1.000
_cell.length_b   1.000
_cell.length_c   1.000
_cell.angle_alpha   90.00
_cell.angle_beta   90.00
_cell.angle_gamma   90.00
#
_symmetry.space_group_name_H-M   'P 1'
#
loop_
_entity.id
_entity.type
_entity.pdbx_description
1 polymer ?
#
loop_
_entity_poly.entity_id
_entity_poly.type
_entity_poly.pdbx_seq_one_letter_code
_entity_poly.pdbx_strand_id
1 'polypeptide(L)'
;MFLLDKDWDFPSSDVFSGLEIDPGTLVRKLDLDSRSIISSRTGLEEKAVLSKKEKMKLRKERWLQKIESVKLAKQKQKAEAKRKATPVVGDMQPLIEALPELSDLTTGGRGRKPPKSHVKAKAEPADFCLMKQAQKCRLLEKEVARFHEVITNPRYRANPLMAISEHLFKRLRQEEEGHVGF
;
A
#
# COMPACT_ATOMS: atom_id res chain seq x y z
N MET A 1 9.26 -35.61 -45.40
CA MET A 1 8.09 -36.25 -44.77
C MET A 1 7.67 -35.35 -43.62
N PHE A 2 6.62 -34.56 -43.81
CA PHE A 2 6.04 -33.74 -42.75
C PHE A 2 5.01 -34.61 -42.02
N LEU A 3 5.16 -34.78 -40.72
CA LEU A 3 4.12 -35.31 -39.85
C LEU A 3 3.94 -34.32 -38.70
N LEU A 4 2.94 -33.48 -38.86
CA LEU A 4 2.42 -32.55 -37.87
C LEU A 4 0.92 -32.81 -37.89
N ASP A 5 0.47 -33.77 -37.09
CA ASP A 5 -0.95 -33.92 -36.79
C ASP A 5 -1.19 -33.41 -35.36
N LYS A 6 -2.04 -32.38 -35.35
CA LYS A 6 -2.59 -31.66 -34.22
C LYS A 6 -3.83 -32.41 -33.78
N ASP A 7 -3.83 -32.92 -32.56
CA ASP A 7 -5.07 -33.26 -31.87
C ASP A 7 -5.18 -32.39 -30.62
N TRP A 8 -5.51 -31.11 -30.83
CA TRP A 8 -6.13 -30.27 -29.81
C TRP A 8 -7.63 -30.49 -29.95
N ASP A 9 -8.15 -31.49 -29.24
CA ASP A 9 -9.59 -31.64 -29.04
C ASP A 9 -10.09 -30.46 -28.22
N PHE A 10 -10.43 -29.37 -28.92
CA PHE A 10 -11.33 -28.37 -28.35
C PHE A 10 -12.68 -29.05 -28.18
N PRO A 11 -13.24 -29.16 -26.96
CA PRO A 11 -14.60 -29.63 -26.81
C PRO A 11 -15.52 -28.63 -27.52
N SER A 12 -15.96 -28.98 -28.73
CA SER A 12 -16.87 -28.19 -29.56
C SER A 12 -18.34 -28.34 -29.12
N SER A 13 -18.57 -28.77 -27.89
CA SER A 13 -19.90 -28.75 -27.28
C SER A 13 -20.09 -27.38 -26.64
N ASP A 14 -20.95 -26.60 -27.25
CA ASP A 14 -21.41 -25.30 -26.80
C ASP A 14 -21.83 -25.39 -25.31
N VAL A 15 -20.94 -24.95 -24.40
CA VAL A 15 -21.00 -25.19 -22.94
C VAL A 15 -22.29 -24.66 -22.32
N PHE A 16 -22.99 -23.77 -23.03
CA PHE A 16 -24.20 -23.10 -22.60
C PHE A 16 -25.45 -23.52 -23.38
N SER A 17 -25.38 -24.54 -24.24
CA SER A 17 -26.52 -24.94 -25.08
C SER A 17 -27.74 -25.46 -24.32
N GLY A 18 -27.58 -25.81 -23.03
CA GLY A 18 -28.66 -26.17 -22.12
C GLY A 18 -29.06 -25.06 -21.14
N LEU A 19 -28.46 -23.88 -21.24
CA LEU A 19 -28.70 -22.78 -20.29
C LEU A 19 -29.80 -21.86 -20.82
N GLU A 20 -31.03 -22.11 -20.39
CA GLU A 20 -32.17 -21.23 -20.66
C GLU A 20 -32.18 -20.08 -19.65
N ILE A 21 -31.66 -18.92 -20.05
CA ILE A 21 -31.67 -17.70 -19.24
C ILE A 21 -32.95 -16.91 -19.58
N ASP A 22 -33.90 -16.87 -18.63
CA ASP A 22 -35.07 -16.00 -18.77
C ASP A 22 -34.66 -14.52 -18.69
N PRO A 23 -34.94 -13.70 -19.73
CA PRO A 23 -34.59 -12.28 -19.75
C PRO A 23 -35.25 -11.48 -18.60
N GLY A 24 -36.34 -11.98 -18.00
CA GLY A 24 -36.96 -11.37 -16.82
C GLY A 24 -36.08 -11.40 -15.57
N THR A 25 -35.25 -12.43 -15.41
CA THR A 25 -34.34 -12.60 -14.26
C THR A 25 -33.07 -11.75 -14.35
N LEU A 26 -32.71 -11.30 -15.56
CA LEU A 26 -31.56 -10.42 -15.81
C LEU A 26 -31.82 -8.98 -15.35
N VAL A 27 -33.09 -8.61 -15.15
CA VAL A 27 -33.46 -7.29 -14.62
C VAL A 27 -33.29 -7.30 -13.11
N ARG A 28 -32.02 -7.31 -12.68
CA ARG A 28 -31.67 -7.02 -11.28
C ARG A 28 -31.97 -5.54 -11.03
N LYS A 29 -33.15 -5.25 -10.46
CA LYS A 29 -33.42 -3.93 -9.89
C LYS A 29 -32.40 -3.73 -8.76
N LEU A 30 -31.38 -2.93 -9.05
CA LEU A 30 -30.37 -2.50 -8.09
C LEU A 30 -31.09 -1.65 -7.06
N ASP A 31 -31.58 -2.28 -5.99
CA ASP A 31 -32.12 -1.55 -4.87
C ASP A 31 -30.99 -0.70 -4.27
N LEU A 32 -31.17 0.62 -4.30
CA LEU A 32 -30.13 1.57 -3.91
C LEU A 32 -29.72 1.38 -2.45
N ASP A 33 -30.55 0.71 -1.65
CA ASP A 33 -30.39 0.55 -0.21
C ASP A 33 -29.50 -0.64 0.21
N SER A 34 -29.13 -1.52 -0.72
CA SER A 34 -28.13 -2.58 -0.46
C SER A 34 -26.67 -2.09 -0.57
N ARG A 35 -26.46 -0.78 -0.79
CA ARG A 35 -25.12 -0.17 -0.83
C ARG A 35 -24.56 -0.05 0.59
N SER A 36 -23.79 -1.07 0.99
CA SER A 36 -22.78 -1.02 2.07
C SER A 36 -23.00 0.03 3.17
N ILE A 37 -23.50 -0.42 4.33
CA ILE A 37 -23.62 0.31 5.61
C ILE A 37 -22.31 1.05 6.01
N ILE A 38 -21.18 0.68 5.40
CA ILE A 38 -19.88 1.32 5.59
C ILE A 38 -19.87 2.79 5.11
N SER A 39 -20.68 3.15 4.11
CA SER A 39 -20.65 4.50 3.53
C SER A 39 -21.48 5.55 4.27
N SER A 40 -22.44 5.13 5.10
CA SER A 40 -23.37 6.01 5.83
C SER A 40 -22.83 6.52 7.18
N ARG A 41 -21.72 5.97 7.69
CA ARG A 41 -21.20 6.34 9.03
C ARG A 41 -20.45 7.67 9.09
N THR A 42 -20.31 8.39 7.97
CA THR A 42 -19.58 9.67 7.91
C THR A 42 -20.51 10.81 7.55
N GLY A 43 -21.28 11.27 8.54
CA GLY A 43 -21.87 12.61 8.63
C GLY A 43 -22.99 12.93 7.65
N LEU A 44 -24.22 12.95 8.19
CA LEU A 44 -25.30 13.96 8.11
C LEU A 44 -25.12 15.20 7.19
N GLU A 45 -24.59 15.02 5.99
CA GLU A 45 -24.67 15.98 4.90
C GLU A 45 -25.15 15.15 3.73
N GLU A 46 -26.43 15.26 3.40
CA GLU A 46 -26.94 14.85 2.11
C GLU A 46 -25.95 15.38 1.09
N LYS A 47 -25.24 14.49 0.38
CA LYS A 47 -24.26 14.92 -0.62
C LYS A 47 -25.06 15.51 -1.77
N ALA A 48 -25.46 16.78 -1.60
CA ALA A 48 -26.00 17.61 -2.65
C ALA A 48 -25.07 17.40 -3.84
N VAL A 49 -25.65 17.08 -4.98
CA VAL A 49 -24.88 16.87 -6.21
C VAL A 49 -24.31 18.22 -6.60
N LEU A 50 -23.17 18.58 -6.00
CA LEU A 50 -22.54 19.87 -6.18
C LEU A 50 -22.11 20.01 -7.63
N SER A 51 -22.27 21.23 -8.14
CA SER A 51 -21.81 21.57 -9.48
C SER A 51 -20.30 21.36 -9.60
N LYS A 52 -19.82 21.02 -10.81
CA LYS A 52 -18.38 20.88 -11.10
C LYS A 52 -17.58 22.11 -10.64
N LYS A 53 -18.17 23.32 -10.77
CA LYS A 53 -17.57 24.58 -10.33
C LYS A 53 -17.35 24.62 -8.81
N GLU A 54 -18.33 24.19 -8.03
CA GLU A 54 -18.26 24.17 -6.57
C GLU A 54 -17.27 23.11 -6.07
N LYS A 55 -17.28 21.93 -6.69
CA LYS A 55 -16.30 20.87 -6.41
C LYS A 55 -14.86 21.35 -6.66
N MET A 56 -14.64 22.09 -7.75
CA MET A 56 -13.34 22.68 -8.06
C MET A 56 -12.92 23.71 -6.99
N LYS A 57 -13.85 24.60 -6.60
CA LYS A 57 -13.60 25.62 -5.56
C LYS A 57 -13.24 24.96 -4.23
N LEU A 58 -14.02 23.98 -3.79
CA LEU A 58 -13.76 23.22 -2.56
C LEU A 58 -12.41 22.50 -2.60
N ARG A 59 -12.03 21.94 -3.74
CA ARG A 59 -10.71 21.31 -3.88
C ARG A 59 -9.58 22.33 -3.73
N LYS A 60 -9.70 23.52 -4.35
CA LYS A 60 -8.73 24.60 -4.20
C LYS A 60 -8.65 25.09 -2.76
N GLU A 61 -9.80 25.29 -2.12
CA GLU A 61 -9.89 25.75 -0.73
C GLU A 61 -9.23 24.77 0.24
N ARG A 62 -9.58 23.49 0.16
CA ARG A 62 -8.96 22.43 0.98
C ARG A 62 -7.45 22.35 0.75
N TRP A 63 -6.99 22.60 -0.47
CA TRP A 63 -5.56 22.62 -0.77
C TRP A 63 -4.86 23.84 -0.15
N LEU A 64 -5.45 25.03 -0.23
CA LEU A 64 -4.92 26.24 0.41
C LEU A 64 -4.87 26.09 1.94
N GLN A 65 -5.94 25.60 2.56
CA GLN A 65 -5.96 25.30 3.99
C GLN A 65 -4.84 24.32 4.40
N LYS A 66 -4.57 23.30 3.57
CA LYS A 66 -3.46 22.36 3.81
C LYS A 66 -2.09 23.04 3.71
N ILE A 67 -1.91 23.97 2.77
CA ILE A 67 -0.66 24.74 2.67
C ILE A 67 -0.47 25.65 3.89
N GLU A 68 -1.51 26.37 4.28
CA GLU A 68 -1.49 27.32 5.41
C GLU A 68 -1.21 26.61 6.73
N SER A 69 -1.89 25.49 7.01
CA SER A 69 -1.63 24.66 8.20
C SER A 69 -0.18 24.17 8.27
N VAL A 70 0.40 23.73 7.15
CA VAL A 70 1.82 23.34 7.10
C VAL A 70 2.75 24.53 7.35
N LYS A 71 2.46 25.70 6.78
CA LYS A 71 3.23 26.93 7.01
C LYS A 71 3.18 27.34 8.48
N LEU A 72 1.99 27.35 9.09
CA LEU A 72 1.77 27.69 10.50
C LEU A 72 2.54 26.74 11.41
N ALA A 73 2.46 25.42 11.17
CA ALA A 73 3.19 24.42 11.95
C ALA A 73 4.71 24.62 11.86
N LYS A 74 5.26 24.90 10.67
CA LYS A 74 6.69 25.21 10.49
C LYS A 74 7.11 26.50 11.19
N GLN A 75 6.27 27.54 11.15
CA GLN A 75 6.54 28.80 11.83
C GLN A 75 6.54 28.62 13.35
N LYS A 76 5.57 27.88 13.91
CA LYS A 76 5.52 27.52 15.33
C LYS A 76 6.80 26.76 15.73
N GLN A 77 7.21 25.75 14.98
CA GLN A 77 8.44 24.99 15.25
C GLN A 77 9.70 25.88 15.26
N LYS A 78 9.82 26.79 14.29
CA LYS A 78 10.97 27.72 14.24
C LYS A 78 10.98 28.69 15.41
N ALA A 79 9.81 29.20 15.80
CA ALA A 79 9.68 30.09 16.96
C ALA A 79 10.03 29.35 18.26
N GLU A 80 9.54 28.13 18.44
CA GLU A 80 9.86 27.27 19.59
C GLU A 80 11.36 26.94 19.67
N ALA A 81 11.99 26.59 18.54
CA ALA A 81 13.43 26.32 18.50
C ALA A 81 14.27 27.56 18.89
N LYS A 82 13.86 28.75 18.43
CA LYS A 82 14.50 30.01 18.83
C LYS A 82 14.34 30.28 20.33
N ARG A 83 13.14 30.06 20.87
CA ARG A 83 12.87 30.22 22.31
C ARG A 83 13.72 29.27 23.16
N LYS A 84 13.84 28.00 22.75
CA LYS A 84 14.69 27.01 23.44
C LYS A 84 16.17 27.35 23.41
N ALA A 85 16.64 28.06 22.38
CA ALA A 85 18.04 28.43 22.22
C ALA A 85 18.46 29.69 23.01
N THR A 86 17.53 30.59 23.30
CA THR A 86 17.79 31.77 24.13
C THR A 86 17.55 31.40 25.60
N PRO A 87 18.47 31.66 26.55
CA PRO A 87 18.22 31.41 27.96
C PRO A 87 17.01 32.23 28.44
N VAL A 88 15.93 31.51 28.74
CA VAL A 88 14.59 32.03 29.02
C VAL A 88 14.49 32.46 30.48
N VAL A 89 14.64 33.74 30.75
CA VAL A 89 14.07 34.37 31.95
C VAL A 89 12.93 35.26 31.48
N GLY A 90 11.67 34.81 31.66
CA GLY A 90 10.48 35.64 31.47
C GLY A 90 9.60 35.39 30.23
N ASP A 91 9.81 34.33 29.44
CA ASP A 91 8.85 33.96 28.38
C ASP A 91 7.60 33.31 29.00
N MET A 92 6.43 33.94 28.84
CA MET A 92 5.15 33.46 29.35
C MET A 92 4.44 32.51 28.37
N GLN A 93 4.95 32.36 27.15
CA GLN A 93 4.35 31.49 26.13
C GLN A 93 4.27 30.00 26.52
N PRO A 94 5.26 29.40 27.19
CA PRO A 94 5.18 28.01 27.63
C PRO A 94 3.98 27.74 28.55
N LEU A 95 3.61 28.71 29.37
CA LEU A 95 2.46 28.61 30.27
C LEU A 95 1.14 28.64 29.49
N ILE A 96 1.04 29.50 28.47
CA ILE A 96 -0.15 29.60 27.62
C ILE A 96 -0.31 28.34 26.76
N GLU A 97 0.78 27.81 26.20
CA GLU A 97 0.79 26.61 25.37
C GLU A 97 0.50 25.32 26.15
N ALA A 98 0.82 25.28 27.45
CA ALA A 98 0.47 24.16 28.31
C ALA A 98 -1.04 24.06 28.60
N LEU A 99 -1.83 25.10 28.32
CA LEU A 99 -3.27 25.10 28.50
C LEU A 99 -4.00 24.49 27.29
N PRO A 100 -5.16 23.83 27.49
CA PRO A 100 -6.01 23.35 26.39
C PRO A 100 -6.52 24.51 25.52
N GLU A 101 -6.57 24.33 24.20
CA GLU A 101 -7.23 25.30 23.31
C GLU A 101 -8.76 25.18 23.45
N LEU A 102 -9.50 26.28 23.32
CA LEU A 102 -10.98 26.29 23.49
C LEU A 102 -11.71 25.34 22.52
N SER A 103 -11.11 25.02 21.38
CA SER A 103 -11.59 24.00 20.42
C SER A 103 -11.53 22.57 20.97
N ASP A 104 -10.57 22.29 21.84
CA ASP A 104 -10.42 20.97 22.46
C ASP A 104 -11.50 20.72 23.52
N LEU A 105 -12.03 21.80 24.11
CA LEU A 105 -13.11 21.74 25.10
C LEU A 105 -14.50 21.54 24.48
N THR A 106 -14.73 22.09 23.29
CA THR A 106 -16.01 21.91 22.56
C THR A 106 -16.11 20.55 21.89
N THR A 107 -14.98 19.93 21.55
CA THR A 107 -14.91 18.58 20.97
C THR A 107 -14.70 17.52 22.05
N GLY A 108 -15.72 17.31 22.89
CA GLY A 108 -15.86 16.22 23.88
C GLY A 108 -14.61 15.36 24.12
N GLY A 109 -13.83 15.77 25.13
CA GLY A 109 -12.66 15.11 25.72
C GLY A 109 -12.23 13.78 25.11
N ARG A 110 -11.47 13.81 24.01
CA ARG A 110 -10.65 12.66 23.61
C ARG A 110 -9.22 12.89 24.06
N GLY A 111 -8.91 12.31 25.22
CA GLY A 111 -7.62 12.41 25.89
C GLY A 111 -6.42 12.25 24.96
N ARG A 112 -5.40 13.09 25.22
CA ARG A 112 -4.06 13.02 24.63
C ARG A 112 -3.57 11.58 24.69
N LYS A 113 -3.45 10.92 23.53
CA LYS A 113 -2.78 9.62 23.45
C LYS A 113 -1.27 9.86 23.62
N PRO A 114 -0.58 9.12 24.50
CA PRO A 114 0.86 9.23 24.61
C PRO A 114 1.54 8.86 23.28
N PRO A 115 2.71 9.44 22.97
CA PRO A 115 3.46 9.07 21.78
C PRO A 115 3.82 7.59 21.87
N LYS A 116 3.28 6.77 20.96
CA LYS A 116 3.61 5.35 20.85
C LYS A 116 5.06 5.21 20.39
N SER A 117 5.97 5.24 21.35
CA SER A 117 7.31 4.67 21.26
C SER A 117 7.19 3.14 21.25
N HIS A 118 6.95 2.58 20.07
CA HIS A 118 7.47 1.25 19.73
C HIS A 118 7.40 1.10 18.21
N VAL A 119 8.48 1.48 17.54
CA VAL A 119 8.77 1.01 16.19
C VAL A 119 9.10 -0.47 16.33
N LYS A 120 8.08 -1.33 16.29
CA LYS A 120 8.30 -2.73 15.95
C LYS A 120 8.83 -2.70 14.52
N ALA A 121 10.08 -3.13 14.33
CA ALA A 121 10.64 -3.31 12.99
C ALA A 121 9.67 -4.24 12.24
N LYS A 122 8.92 -3.67 11.30
CA LYS A 122 8.07 -4.46 10.41
C LYS A 122 9.01 -5.37 9.64
N ALA A 123 8.76 -6.68 9.70
CA ALA A 123 9.40 -7.64 8.81
C ALA A 123 9.33 -7.08 7.38
N GLU A 124 10.42 -7.21 6.62
CA GLU A 124 10.47 -6.70 5.26
C GLU A 124 9.28 -7.29 4.49
N PRO A 125 8.44 -6.47 3.81
CA PRO A 125 7.32 -7.00 3.06
C PRO A 125 7.83 -8.02 2.05
N ALA A 126 7.49 -9.30 2.23
CA ALA A 126 7.98 -10.38 1.38
C ALA A 126 7.46 -10.24 -0.06
N ASP A 127 6.26 -9.66 -0.21
CA ASP A 127 5.61 -9.49 -1.51
C ASP A 127 6.08 -8.22 -2.23
N PHE A 128 6.58 -8.39 -3.45
CA PHE A 128 7.08 -7.30 -4.30
C PHE A 128 6.06 -6.17 -4.47
N CYS A 129 4.77 -6.47 -4.63
CA CYS A 129 3.73 -5.46 -4.82
C CYS A 129 3.53 -4.54 -3.60
N LEU A 130 3.86 -5.02 -2.39
CA LEU A 130 3.69 -4.30 -1.13
C LEU A 130 4.93 -3.46 -0.75
N MET A 131 6.06 -3.69 -1.42
CA MET A 131 7.32 -2.99 -1.15
C MET A 131 7.30 -1.53 -1.62
N LYS A 132 8.01 -0.67 -0.87
CA LYS A 132 8.29 0.72 -1.30
C LYS A 132 9.26 0.72 -2.49
N GLN A 133 9.22 1.77 -3.31
CA GLN A 133 10.08 1.88 -4.50
C GLN A 133 11.58 1.71 -4.19
N ALA A 134 12.08 2.33 -3.12
CA ALA A 134 13.49 2.18 -2.73
C ALA A 134 13.86 0.75 -2.31
N GLN A 135 12.91 -0.01 -1.74
CA GLN A 135 13.12 -1.43 -1.41
C GLN A 135 13.15 -2.27 -2.68
N LYS A 136 12.24 -2.00 -3.63
CA LYS A 136 12.25 -2.66 -4.95
C LYS A 136 13.56 -2.47 -5.68
N CYS A 137 14.09 -1.24 -5.73
CA CYS A 137 15.40 -0.98 -6.37
C CYS A 137 16.51 -1.81 -5.72
N ARG A 138 16.58 -1.85 -4.38
CA ARG A 138 17.59 -2.64 -3.66
C ARG A 138 17.45 -4.15 -3.91
N LEU A 139 16.23 -4.67 -4.00
CA LEU A 139 16.00 -6.08 -4.33
C LEU A 139 16.52 -6.38 -5.74
N LEU A 140 16.19 -5.53 -6.71
CA LEU A 140 16.64 -5.67 -8.09
C LEU A 140 18.17 -5.58 -8.20
N GLU A 141 18.82 -4.65 -7.51
CA GLU A 141 20.28 -4.55 -7.46
C GLU A 141 20.93 -5.85 -6.95
N LYS A 142 20.35 -6.46 -5.90
CA LYS A 142 20.81 -7.75 -5.38
C LYS A 142 20.61 -8.89 -6.39
N GLU A 143 19.48 -8.93 -7.09
CA GLU A 143 19.25 -9.93 -8.15
C GLU A 143 20.23 -9.76 -9.30
N VAL A 144 20.42 -8.52 -9.77
CA VAL A 144 21.37 -8.20 -10.83
C VAL A 144 22.77 -8.65 -10.46
N ALA A 145 23.21 -8.41 -9.22
CA ALA A 145 24.51 -8.90 -8.74
C ALA A 145 24.61 -10.44 -8.77
N ARG A 146 23.58 -11.16 -8.31
CA ARG A 146 23.51 -12.63 -8.40
C ARG A 146 23.60 -13.14 -9.83
N PHE A 147 22.86 -12.53 -10.76
CA PHE A 147 22.90 -12.93 -12.17
C PHE A 147 24.27 -12.68 -12.79
N HIS A 148 24.92 -11.56 -12.47
CA HIS A 148 26.27 -11.30 -12.95
C HIS A 148 27.26 -12.36 -12.46
N GLU A 149 27.14 -12.80 -11.21
CA GLU A 149 27.97 -13.88 -10.66
C GLU A 149 27.80 -15.19 -11.44
N VAL A 150 26.56 -15.59 -11.72
CA VAL A 150 26.24 -16.79 -12.50
C VAL A 150 26.79 -16.70 -13.93
N ILE A 151 26.57 -15.57 -14.61
CA ILE A 151 27.03 -15.37 -16.00
C ILE A 151 28.56 -15.27 -16.08
N THR A 152 29.23 -14.84 -15.01
CA THR A 152 30.69 -14.78 -14.93
C THR A 152 31.30 -16.16 -14.67
N ASN A 153 30.54 -17.09 -14.07
CA ASN A 153 31.02 -18.43 -13.76
C ASN A 153 31.40 -19.21 -15.03
N PRO A 154 32.67 -19.66 -15.16
CA PRO A 154 33.13 -20.40 -16.34
C PRO A 154 32.36 -21.70 -16.59
N ARG A 155 31.92 -22.40 -15.53
CA ARG A 155 31.15 -23.65 -15.67
C ARG A 155 29.78 -23.40 -16.29
N TYR A 156 29.12 -22.32 -15.87
CA TYR A 156 27.85 -21.90 -16.42
C TYR A 156 27.99 -21.45 -17.88
N ARG A 157 29.08 -20.74 -18.22
CA ARG A 157 29.37 -20.37 -19.62
C ARG A 157 29.66 -21.56 -20.52
N ALA A 158 30.35 -22.58 -20.02
CA ALA A 158 30.68 -23.77 -20.79
C ALA A 158 29.44 -24.64 -21.09
N ASN A 159 28.59 -24.86 -20.08
CA ASN A 159 27.33 -25.59 -20.26
C ASN A 159 26.26 -25.14 -19.25
N PRO A 160 25.36 -24.21 -19.64
CA PRO A 160 24.39 -23.63 -18.71
C PRO A 160 23.33 -24.64 -18.30
N LEU A 161 22.88 -25.52 -19.20
CA LEU A 161 21.83 -26.49 -18.91
C LEU A 161 22.26 -27.51 -17.86
N MET A 162 23.51 -28.00 -17.96
CA MET A 162 24.07 -28.92 -16.96
C MET A 162 24.32 -28.24 -15.61
N ALA A 163 24.78 -27.00 -15.60
CA ALA A 163 24.98 -26.25 -14.35
C ALA A 163 23.64 -26.00 -13.63
N ILE A 164 22.58 -25.71 -14.38
CA ILE A 164 21.22 -25.54 -13.85
C ILE A 164 20.69 -26.88 -13.31
N SER A 165 20.82 -27.97 -14.07
CA SER A 165 20.32 -29.29 -13.63
C SER A 165 21.03 -29.75 -12.36
N GLU A 166 22.36 -29.62 -12.27
CA GLU A 166 23.13 -29.94 -11.07
C GLU A 166 22.68 -29.12 -9.85
N HIS A 167 22.43 -27.81 -10.03
CA HIS A 167 21.92 -26.95 -8.96
C HIS A 167 20.54 -27.41 -8.45
N LEU A 168 19.63 -27.72 -9.37
CA LEU A 168 18.29 -28.22 -9.03
C LEU A 168 18.36 -29.56 -8.30
N PHE A 169 19.22 -30.49 -8.75
CA PHE A 169 19.43 -31.78 -8.08
C PHE A 169 19.96 -31.60 -6.65
N LYS A 170 20.91 -30.68 -6.42
CA LYS A 170 21.43 -30.38 -5.08
C LYS A 170 20.36 -29.78 -4.18
N ARG A 171 19.55 -28.85 -4.70
CA ARG A 171 18.44 -28.24 -3.98
C ARG A 171 17.41 -29.28 -3.54
N LEU A 172 17.01 -30.17 -4.44
CA LEU A 172 16.01 -31.19 -4.17
C LEU A 172 16.48 -32.13 -3.05
N ARG A 173 17.74 -32.59 -3.09
CA ARG A 173 18.32 -33.40 -2.01
C ARG A 173 18.38 -32.66 -0.68
N GLN A 174 18.72 -31.39 -0.68
CA GLN A 174 18.78 -30.59 0.55
C GLN A 174 17.40 -30.38 1.18
N GLU A 175 16.35 -30.24 0.36
CA GLU A 175 14.96 -30.18 0.81
C GLU A 175 14.49 -31.54 1.37
N GLU A 176 14.88 -32.67 0.74
CA GLU A 176 14.61 -34.02 1.24
C GLU A 176 15.31 -34.30 2.58
N GLU A 177 16.59 -33.96 2.70
CA GLU A 177 17.38 -34.17 3.93
C GLU A 177 16.91 -33.25 5.08
N GLY A 178 16.46 -32.03 4.78
CA GLY A 178 15.89 -31.10 5.75
C GLY A 178 14.48 -31.47 6.24
N HIS A 179 13.76 -32.32 5.50
CA HIS A 179 12.43 -32.81 5.87
C HIS A 179 12.47 -34.01 6.84
N VAL A 180 13.59 -34.74 6.89
CA VAL A 180 13.78 -35.91 7.78
C VAL A 180 14.33 -35.49 9.17
N GLY A 181 14.67 -34.20 9.35
CA GLY A 181 15.25 -33.64 10.57
C GLY A 181 14.26 -32.96 11.52
N PHE A 182 13.00 -33.41 11.59
CA PHE A 182 12.01 -32.97 12.58
C PHE A 182 11.25 -34.17 13.18
#